data_AF-A0A4Q3RGX4-F1
#
_entry.id   AF-A0A4Q3RGX4-F1
#
_cell.length_a   1.000
_cell.length_b   1.000
_cell.length_c   1.000
_cell.angle_alpha   90.00
_cell.angle_beta   90.00
_cell.angle_gamma   90.00
#
_symmetry.space_group_name_H-M   'P 1'
#
loop_
_entity.id
_entity.type
_entity.pdbx_description
1 polymer ?
#
loop_
_entity_poly.entity_id
_entity_poly.type
_entity_poly.pdbx_seq_one_letter_code
_entity_poly.pdbx_strand_id
1 'polypeptide(L)'
;KKLSLYASYSQGYKAPVSAYFFIPFTGEVNMGLEPEKGVQYEVGSKGSLLGDKLSYDLAFFQANYQNKMAAVAVPNAAGTATAYSYIVNSGEQNNKGFEAALRYTVYNASTGLFRMIRPFVNATYSDFTYKNYKFQTNALLAPINYDGLQVAGFPKKVVNAGLDINADAYLPAPKDAFYFGGLNIRYNF
;
A
#
# COMPACT_ATOMS: atom_id res chain seq x y z
N LYS A 1 20.41 -12.73 21.36
CA LYS A 1 19.72 -11.58 20.73
C LYS A 1 19.97 -11.70 19.24
N LYS A 2 18.92 -11.69 18.42
CA LYS A 2 19.06 -11.70 16.95
C LYS A 2 18.60 -10.34 16.46
N LEU A 3 19.50 -9.57 15.88
CA LEU A 3 19.23 -8.25 15.33
C LEU A 3 19.72 -8.26 13.89
N SER A 4 18.85 -7.85 12.98
CA SER A 4 19.18 -7.59 11.59
C SER A 4 18.82 -6.15 11.30
N LEU A 5 19.77 -5.39 10.76
CA LEU A 5 19.55 -4.08 10.17
C LEU A 5 19.61 -4.24 8.65
N TYR A 6 18.83 -3.45 7.93
CA TYR A 6 18.91 -3.40 6.48
C TYR A 6 18.63 -1.99 5.96
N ALA A 7 19.15 -1.74 4.77
CA ALA A 7 18.80 -0.60 3.94
C ALA A 7 18.58 -1.13 2.53
N SER A 8 17.62 -0.57 1.80
CA SER A 8 17.35 -0.93 0.43
C SER A 8 17.10 0.31 -0.42
N TYR A 9 17.48 0.16 -1.70
CA TYR A 9 17.20 1.10 -2.77
C TYR A 9 16.59 0.29 -3.90
N SER A 10 15.47 0.77 -4.44
CA SER A 10 14.85 0.17 -5.60
C SER A 10 14.36 1.24 -6.57
N GLN A 11 14.41 0.89 -7.85
CA GLN A 11 13.87 1.71 -8.92
C GLN A 11 12.97 0.84 -9.79
N GLY A 12 11.83 1.38 -10.17
CA GLY A 12 10.88 0.75 -11.07
C GLY A 12 10.27 1.77 -12.02
N TYR A 13 9.62 1.27 -13.07
CA TYR A 13 8.89 2.12 -14.00
C TYR A 13 7.62 1.42 -14.50
N LYS A 14 6.63 2.21 -14.92
CA LYS A 14 5.43 1.77 -15.61
C LYS A 14 5.39 2.41 -16.99
N ALA A 15 5.70 1.63 -18.01
CA ALA A 15 5.60 2.07 -19.39
C ALA A 15 4.12 2.30 -19.78
N PRO A 16 3.83 3.27 -20.68
CA PRO A 16 2.52 3.40 -21.27
C PRO A 16 2.15 2.13 -22.05
N VAL A 17 0.97 1.56 -21.77
CA VAL A 17 0.44 0.45 -22.56
C VAL A 17 -0.20 0.97 -23.85
N SER A 18 -0.47 0.10 -24.82
CA SER A 18 -1.08 0.47 -26.12
C SER A 18 -2.36 1.29 -25.98
N ALA A 19 -3.20 0.95 -25.01
CA ALA A 19 -4.44 1.68 -24.70
C ALA A 19 -4.21 3.12 -24.20
N TYR A 20 -2.99 3.50 -23.82
CA TYR A 20 -2.68 4.85 -23.33
C TYR A 20 -2.09 5.75 -24.41
N PHE A 21 -1.28 5.17 -25.32
CA PHE A 21 -0.61 5.94 -26.36
C PHE A 21 -1.34 5.93 -27.70
N PHE A 22 -2.31 5.06 -27.96
CA PHE A 22 -3.16 5.14 -29.16
C PHE A 22 -4.56 5.60 -28.76
N ILE A 23 -5.08 6.65 -29.41
CA ILE A 23 -6.42 7.21 -29.17
C ILE A 23 -7.33 6.75 -30.32
N PRO A 24 -8.13 5.69 -30.15
CA PRO A 24 -8.88 5.11 -31.27
C PRO A 24 -9.91 6.04 -31.88
N PHE A 25 -10.48 6.95 -31.07
CA PHE A 25 -11.50 7.90 -31.52
C PHE A 25 -10.94 8.89 -32.56
N THR A 26 -9.70 9.35 -32.39
CA THR A 26 -9.05 10.29 -33.31
C THR A 26 -8.14 9.59 -34.32
N GLY A 27 -7.75 8.34 -34.07
CA GLY A 27 -6.76 7.60 -34.87
C GLY A 27 -5.32 8.08 -34.63
N GLU A 28 -5.09 8.92 -33.62
CA GLU A 28 -3.79 9.53 -33.34
C GLU A 28 -3.01 8.78 -32.27
N VAL A 29 -1.69 8.96 -32.29
CA VAL A 29 -0.77 8.50 -31.25
C VAL A 29 -0.47 9.64 -30.29
N ASN A 30 -0.66 9.41 -29.00
CA ASN A 30 -0.30 10.29 -27.91
C ASN A 30 1.22 10.21 -27.64
N MET A 31 1.97 10.96 -28.43
CA MET A 31 3.44 10.99 -28.41
C MET A 31 4.03 11.66 -27.15
N GLY A 32 3.20 12.31 -26.32
CA GLY A 32 3.65 13.08 -25.16
C GLY A 32 3.80 12.27 -23.86
N LEU A 33 3.53 10.96 -23.88
CA LEU A 33 3.55 10.14 -22.67
C LEU A 33 4.96 9.67 -22.31
N GLU A 34 5.38 10.03 -21.10
CA GLU A 34 6.57 9.46 -20.46
C GLU A 34 6.18 8.30 -19.53
N PRO A 35 7.03 7.26 -19.38
CA PRO A 35 6.84 6.24 -18.35
C PRO A 35 6.75 6.84 -16.95
N GLU A 36 5.86 6.31 -16.10
CA GLU A 36 5.93 6.61 -14.68
C GLU A 36 7.22 6.00 -14.13
N LYS A 37 7.94 6.73 -13.28
CA LYS A 37 9.17 6.25 -12.64
C LYS A 37 8.98 6.29 -11.13
N GLY A 38 9.38 5.23 -10.44
CA GLY A 38 9.35 5.13 -8.99
C GLY A 38 10.74 4.87 -8.46
N VAL A 39 11.15 5.60 -7.43
CA VAL A 39 12.36 5.32 -6.65
C VAL A 39 11.97 5.18 -5.20
N GLN A 40 12.36 4.08 -4.56
CA GLN A 40 12.10 3.81 -3.16
C GLN A 40 13.40 3.60 -2.38
N TYR A 41 13.45 4.23 -1.21
CA TYR A 41 14.44 4.01 -0.19
C TYR A 41 13.75 3.45 1.04
N GLU A 42 14.36 2.47 1.67
CA GLU A 42 13.84 1.88 2.91
C GLU A 42 15.00 1.57 3.85
N VAL A 43 14.81 1.85 5.12
CA VAL A 43 15.71 1.43 6.20
C VAL A 43 14.88 0.75 7.26
N GLY A 44 15.39 -0.37 7.77
CA GLY A 44 14.61 -1.14 8.73
C GLY A 44 15.46 -2.02 9.63
N SER A 45 14.78 -2.56 10.62
CA SER A 45 15.35 -3.46 11.60
C SER A 45 14.34 -4.53 11.98
N LYS A 46 14.82 -5.76 12.09
CA LYS A 46 14.03 -6.89 12.56
C LYS A 46 14.83 -7.73 13.52
N GLY A 47 14.16 -8.31 14.50
CA GLY A 47 14.88 -9.07 15.51
C GLY A 47 14.04 -9.68 16.59
N SER A 48 14.75 -10.31 17.53
CA SER A 48 14.21 -10.95 18.71
C SER A 48 14.92 -10.50 19.99
N LEU A 49 14.11 -10.15 20.99
CA LEU A 49 14.51 -9.67 22.31
C LEU A 49 13.89 -10.56 23.40
N LEU A 50 14.32 -10.37 24.64
CA LEU A 50 13.76 -11.07 25.82
C LEU A 50 13.79 -12.61 25.71
N GLY A 51 14.90 -13.16 25.21
CA GLY A 51 15.04 -14.61 25.01
C GLY A 51 14.05 -15.16 23.98
N ASP A 52 13.92 -14.49 22.84
CA ASP A 52 13.01 -14.81 21.73
C ASP A 52 11.50 -14.66 22.05
N LYS A 53 11.15 -14.07 23.21
CA LYS A 53 9.76 -13.75 23.54
C LYS A 53 9.21 -12.56 22.77
N LEU A 54 10.01 -11.52 22.53
CA LEU A 54 9.59 -10.33 21.78
C LEU A 54 10.21 -10.37 20.38
N SER A 55 9.38 -10.51 19.35
CA SER A 55 9.79 -10.36 17.95
C SER A 55 9.27 -9.05 17.39
N TYR A 56 10.10 -8.37 16.61
CA TYR A 56 9.73 -7.10 15.99
C TYR A 56 10.22 -6.99 14.55
N ASP A 57 9.51 -6.18 13.76
CA ASP A 57 9.91 -5.63 12.47
C ASP A 57 9.55 -4.15 12.44
N LEU A 58 10.50 -3.29 12.10
CA LEU A 58 10.34 -1.84 12.02
C LEU A 58 10.96 -1.36 10.71
N ALA A 59 10.22 -0.58 9.93
CA ALA A 59 10.69 -0.02 8.67
C ALA A 59 10.29 1.46 8.54
N PHE A 60 11.20 2.26 7.99
CA PHE A 60 10.94 3.61 7.50
C PHE A 60 11.18 3.61 6.01
N PHE A 61 10.25 4.16 5.25
CA PHE A 61 10.32 4.14 3.80
C PHE A 61 10.01 5.52 3.21
N GLN A 62 10.58 5.79 2.04
CA GLN A 62 10.22 6.90 1.18
C GLN A 62 10.24 6.42 -0.28
N ALA A 63 9.11 6.54 -0.95
CA ALA A 63 8.94 6.27 -2.37
C ALA A 63 8.50 7.54 -3.10
N ASN A 64 9.30 7.97 -4.06
CA ASN A 64 8.99 9.10 -4.93
C ASN A 64 8.59 8.56 -6.31
N TYR A 65 7.39 8.94 -6.76
CA TYR A 65 6.88 8.60 -8.08
C TYR A 65 6.80 9.85 -8.94
N GLN A 66 7.30 9.76 -10.17
CA GLN A 66 7.30 10.82 -11.16
C GLN A 66 6.44 10.43 -12.36
N ASN A 67 5.99 11.44 -13.09
CA ASN A 67 5.23 11.29 -14.34
C ASN A 67 3.94 10.47 -14.17
N LYS A 68 3.28 10.54 -13.00
CA LYS A 68 2.03 9.81 -12.73
C LYS A 68 1.02 10.07 -13.84
N MET A 69 0.45 9.01 -14.39
CA MET A 69 -0.51 9.08 -15.49
C MET A 69 -1.94 9.24 -14.96
N ALA A 70 -2.71 10.14 -15.57
CA ALA A 70 -4.14 10.27 -15.32
C ALA A 70 -4.93 10.45 -16.62
N ALA A 71 -6.20 10.07 -16.60
CA ALA A 71 -7.09 10.21 -17.75
C ALA A 71 -7.72 11.61 -17.80
N VAL A 72 -7.78 12.18 -19.00
CA VAL A 72 -8.49 13.41 -19.32
C VAL A 72 -9.68 13.06 -20.21
N ALA A 73 -10.89 13.45 -19.80
CA ALA A 73 -12.08 13.27 -20.61
C ALA A 73 -12.20 14.38 -21.65
N VAL A 74 -12.48 14.02 -22.90
CA VAL A 74 -12.81 14.97 -23.97
C VAL A 74 -14.31 14.89 -24.23
N PRO A 75 -15.06 15.99 -24.08
CA PRO A 75 -16.49 15.99 -24.32
C PRO A 75 -16.82 15.91 -25.81
N ASN A 76 -18.03 15.46 -26.13
CA ASN A 76 -18.60 15.57 -27.47
C ASN A 76 -18.84 17.04 -27.85
N ALA A 77 -19.14 17.31 -29.13
CA ALA A 77 -19.38 18.68 -29.62
C ALA A 77 -20.51 19.41 -28.87
N ALA A 78 -21.48 18.66 -28.34
CA ALA A 78 -22.58 19.22 -27.56
C ALA A 78 -22.23 19.51 -26.08
N GLY A 79 -21.07 19.06 -25.59
CA GLY A 79 -20.66 19.21 -24.19
C GLY A 79 -21.44 18.35 -23.19
N THR A 80 -22.29 17.42 -23.66
CA THR A 80 -23.24 16.67 -22.83
C THR A 80 -22.73 15.31 -22.37
N ALA A 81 -21.72 14.77 -23.03
CA ALA A 81 -21.14 13.47 -22.72
C ALA A 81 -19.65 13.44 -23.06
N THR A 82 -18.92 12.47 -22.48
CA THR A 82 -17.53 12.19 -22.86
C THR A 82 -17.52 11.47 -24.21
N ALA A 83 -16.86 12.04 -25.21
CA ALA A 83 -16.66 11.41 -26.51
C ALA A 83 -15.53 10.38 -26.46
N TYR A 84 -14.41 10.73 -25.83
CA TYR A 84 -13.28 9.85 -25.61
C TYR A 84 -12.45 10.33 -24.41
N SER A 85 -11.44 9.56 -24.03
CA SER A 85 -10.46 9.97 -23.02
C SER A 85 -9.06 9.62 -23.50
N TYR A 86 -8.08 10.39 -23.05
CA TYR A 86 -6.66 10.11 -23.29
C TYR A 86 -5.88 10.29 -22.01
N ILE A 87 -4.65 9.77 -21.98
CA ILE A 87 -3.81 9.79 -20.78
C ILE A 87 -2.81 10.93 -20.86
N VAL A 88 -2.52 11.59 -19.75
CA VAL A 88 -1.44 12.59 -19.63
C VAL A 88 -0.59 12.29 -18.41
N ASN A 89 0.67 12.75 -18.40
CA ASN A 89 1.47 12.79 -17.19
C ASN A 89 1.02 13.98 -16.32
N SER A 90 0.49 13.68 -15.14
CA SER A 90 -0.19 14.60 -14.23
C SER A 90 0.62 15.05 -13.02
N GLY A 91 1.84 14.56 -12.81
CA GLY A 91 2.75 15.04 -11.77
C GLY A 91 3.44 13.95 -10.96
N GLU A 92 3.74 14.25 -9.69
CA GLU A 92 4.49 13.40 -8.79
C GLU A 92 3.67 12.99 -7.55
N GLN A 93 4.11 11.92 -6.89
CA GLN A 93 3.66 11.51 -5.56
C GLN A 93 4.87 11.24 -4.68
N ASN A 94 4.86 11.79 -3.47
CA ASN A 94 5.85 11.53 -2.43
C ASN A 94 5.19 10.74 -1.30
N ASN A 95 5.56 9.47 -1.19
CA ASN A 95 4.99 8.52 -0.25
C ASN A 95 6.05 8.15 0.78
N LYS A 96 5.97 8.76 1.96
CA LYS A 96 6.83 8.41 3.09
C LYS A 96 6.00 7.84 4.22
N GLY A 97 6.62 7.00 5.03
CA GLY A 97 5.92 6.37 6.14
C GLY A 97 6.81 5.52 7.02
N PHE A 98 6.17 4.91 8.01
CA PHE A 98 6.79 3.87 8.80
C PHE A 98 5.81 2.71 9.01
N GLU A 99 6.37 1.52 9.14
CA GLU A 99 5.65 0.30 9.49
C GLU A 99 6.28 -0.33 10.73
N ALA A 100 5.44 -0.85 11.60
CA ALA A 100 5.86 -1.58 12.78
C ALA A 100 5.01 -2.84 12.96
N ALA A 101 5.66 -3.95 13.25
CA ALA A 101 5.03 -5.19 13.63
C ALA A 101 5.70 -5.71 14.91
N LEU A 102 4.91 -5.91 15.96
CA LEU A 102 5.36 -6.40 17.26
C LEU A 102 4.59 -7.68 17.62
N ARG A 103 5.30 -8.68 18.12
CA ARG A 103 4.72 -9.94 18.60
C ARG A 103 5.38 -10.33 19.91
N TYR A 104 4.58 -10.67 20.91
CA TYR A 104 5.11 -11.03 22.23
C TYR A 104 4.57 -12.37 22.70
N THR A 105 5.45 -13.36 22.88
CA THR A 105 5.10 -14.68 23.41
C THR A 105 4.93 -14.59 24.93
N VAL A 106 3.68 -14.48 25.37
CA VAL A 106 3.29 -14.43 26.78
C VAL A 106 3.41 -15.81 27.41
N TYR A 107 3.00 -16.84 26.65
CA TYR A 107 2.99 -18.22 27.10
C TYR A 107 3.52 -19.14 26.00
N ASN A 108 4.36 -20.09 26.39
CA ASN A 108 4.90 -21.12 25.52
C ASN A 108 5.14 -22.40 26.34
N ALA A 109 4.54 -23.51 25.95
CA ALA A 109 4.65 -24.79 26.63
C ALA A 109 4.81 -25.94 25.63
N SER A 110 5.60 -26.94 26.02
CA SER A 110 5.82 -28.15 25.22
C SER A 110 4.61 -29.08 25.22
N THR A 111 3.76 -29.02 26.24
CA THR A 111 2.60 -29.89 26.49
C THR A 111 1.44 -29.08 27.07
N GLY A 112 0.21 -29.60 26.97
CA GLY A 112 -1.01 -28.96 27.48
C GLY A 112 -1.94 -28.46 26.37
N LEU A 113 -3.19 -28.15 26.74
CA LEU A 113 -4.25 -27.77 25.80
C LEU A 113 -3.89 -26.51 24.99
N PHE A 114 -3.31 -25.51 25.65
CA PHE A 114 -2.74 -24.34 24.99
C PHE A 114 -1.22 -24.49 25.00
N ARG A 115 -0.58 -24.34 23.85
CA ARG A 115 0.87 -24.45 23.68
C ARG A 115 1.53 -23.10 23.49
N MET A 116 0.85 -22.13 22.88
CA MET A 116 1.37 -20.77 22.72
C MET A 116 0.25 -19.73 22.81
N ILE A 117 0.53 -18.62 23.47
CA ILE A 117 -0.28 -17.41 23.43
C ILE A 117 0.64 -16.24 23.08
N ARG A 118 0.36 -15.57 21.96
CA ARG A 118 1.19 -14.49 21.43
C ARG A 118 0.34 -13.33 20.91
N PRO A 119 0.08 -12.30 21.73
CA PRO A 119 -0.45 -11.04 21.23
C PRO A 119 0.46 -10.42 20.18
N PHE A 120 -0.16 -9.73 19.23
CA PHE A 120 0.53 -8.97 18.21
C PHE A 120 -0.14 -7.63 17.95
N VAL A 121 0.65 -6.68 17.44
CA VAL A 121 0.18 -5.42 16.88
C VAL A 121 1.00 -5.09 15.65
N ASN A 122 0.31 -4.71 14.58
CA ASN A 122 0.88 -4.15 13.36
C ASN A 122 0.33 -2.74 13.20
N ALA A 123 1.19 -1.79 12.85
CA ALA A 123 0.84 -0.39 12.65
C ALA A 123 1.57 0.17 11.44
N THR A 124 0.86 0.97 10.65
CA THR A 124 1.41 1.71 9.50
C THR A 124 0.99 3.15 9.60
N TYR A 125 1.94 4.07 9.41
CA TYR A 125 1.68 5.49 9.21
C TYR A 125 2.13 5.90 7.80
N SER A 126 1.22 6.50 7.05
CA SER A 126 1.39 6.87 5.65
C SER A 126 1.18 8.37 5.46
N ASP A 127 2.25 9.12 5.26
CA ASP A 127 2.20 10.55 4.88
C ASP A 127 2.43 10.67 3.38
N PHE A 128 1.40 10.34 2.61
CA PHE A 128 1.45 10.31 1.15
C PHE A 128 0.87 11.60 0.61
N THR A 129 1.66 12.32 -0.18
CA THR A 129 1.32 13.65 -0.67
C THR A 129 1.55 13.76 -2.16
N TYR A 130 0.67 14.50 -2.83
CA TYR A 130 0.89 14.90 -4.22
C TYR A 130 1.93 16.03 -4.30
N LYS A 131 2.73 16.02 -5.37
CA LYS A 131 3.70 17.08 -5.65
C LYS A 131 3.69 17.39 -7.14
N ASN A 132 3.65 18.69 -7.48
CA ASN A 132 3.47 19.17 -8.86
C ASN A 132 2.33 18.43 -9.61
N TYR A 133 1.26 18.07 -8.91
CA TYR A 133 0.17 17.24 -9.41
C TYR A 133 -1.02 18.07 -9.86
N LYS A 134 -1.32 18.03 -11.15
CA LYS A 134 -2.47 18.68 -11.76
C LYS A 134 -3.40 17.64 -12.35
N PHE A 135 -4.64 17.61 -11.88
CA PHE A 135 -5.65 16.70 -12.38
C PHE A 135 -6.63 17.45 -13.28
N GLN A 136 -6.78 16.99 -14.52
CA GLN A 136 -7.71 17.57 -15.48
C GLN A 136 -8.85 16.60 -15.72
N THR A 137 -10.02 16.91 -15.15
CA THR A 137 -11.22 16.09 -15.28
C THR A 137 -11.79 16.12 -16.70
N ASN A 138 -11.69 17.28 -17.38
CA ASN A 138 -12.25 17.51 -18.70
C ASN A 138 -11.31 18.44 -19.51
N ALA A 139 -11.12 18.13 -20.80
CA ALA A 139 -10.25 18.88 -21.70
C ALA A 139 -10.65 20.36 -21.86
N LEU A 140 -11.92 20.72 -21.64
CA LEU A 140 -12.43 22.08 -21.70
C LEU A 140 -12.29 22.86 -20.37
N LEU A 141 -11.96 22.17 -19.28
CA LEU A 141 -11.79 22.78 -17.97
C LEU A 141 -10.32 22.94 -17.62
N ALA A 142 -10.01 23.99 -16.85
CA ALA A 142 -8.68 24.19 -16.31
C ALA A 142 -8.30 23.02 -15.37
N PRO A 143 -7.04 22.55 -15.39
CA PRO A 143 -6.57 21.55 -14.44
C PRO A 143 -6.68 22.04 -13.00
N ILE A 144 -7.10 21.16 -12.09
CA ILE A 144 -7.17 21.40 -10.66
C ILE A 144 -5.82 21.04 -10.04
N ASN A 145 -5.28 21.93 -9.21
CA ASN A 145 -4.04 21.66 -8.49
C ASN A 145 -4.29 20.83 -7.23
N TYR A 146 -3.59 19.71 -7.09
CA TYR A 146 -3.61 18.84 -5.91
C TYR A 146 -2.31 18.88 -5.08
N ASP A 147 -1.38 19.77 -5.40
CA ASP A 147 -0.11 19.94 -4.68
C ASP A 147 -0.28 20.01 -3.17
N GLY A 148 0.47 19.17 -2.46
CA GLY A 148 0.46 19.11 -1.00
C GLY A 148 -0.76 18.42 -0.39
N LEU A 149 -1.77 18.06 -1.19
CA LEU A 149 -2.91 17.28 -0.70
C LEU A 149 -2.50 15.82 -0.47
N GLN A 150 -3.20 15.19 0.47
CA GLN A 150 -3.04 13.76 0.73
C GLN A 150 -3.44 12.95 -0.50
N VAL A 151 -2.66 11.90 -0.80
CA VAL A 151 -3.01 10.98 -1.89
C VAL A 151 -4.36 10.31 -1.59
N ALA A 152 -5.29 10.41 -2.53
CA ALA A 152 -6.64 9.88 -2.37
C ALA A 152 -6.62 8.35 -2.25
N GLY A 153 -7.52 7.81 -1.41
CA GLY A 153 -7.67 6.36 -1.22
C GLY A 153 -6.65 5.70 -0.28
N PHE A 154 -5.72 6.47 0.31
CA PHE A 154 -4.75 5.94 1.28
C PHE A 154 -5.07 6.42 2.70
N PRO A 155 -5.40 5.52 3.65
CA PRO A 155 -5.55 5.90 5.05
C PRO A 155 -4.20 6.33 5.63
N LYS A 156 -4.19 7.38 6.47
CA LYS A 156 -2.95 7.86 7.10
C LYS A 156 -2.44 6.89 8.17
N LYS A 157 -3.35 6.17 8.82
CA LYS A 157 -3.05 5.31 9.97
C LYS A 157 -3.83 4.01 9.82
N VAL A 158 -3.12 2.91 9.84
CA VAL A 158 -3.72 1.57 9.88
C VAL A 158 -3.14 0.84 11.06
N VAL A 159 -3.99 0.28 11.90
CA VAL A 159 -3.58 -0.54 13.05
C VAL A 159 -4.38 -1.84 13.05
N ASN A 160 -3.68 -2.95 13.24
CA ASN A 160 -4.24 -4.28 13.34
C ASN A 160 -3.61 -5.00 14.53
N ALA A 161 -4.41 -5.39 15.51
CA ALA A 161 -3.95 -6.08 16.70
C ALA A 161 -4.76 -7.36 16.91
N GLY A 162 -4.17 -8.32 17.62
CA GLY A 162 -4.82 -9.61 17.84
C GLY A 162 -3.99 -10.54 18.71
N LEU A 163 -4.38 -11.81 18.70
CA LEU A 163 -3.81 -12.86 19.52
C LEU A 163 -3.60 -14.11 18.66
N ASP A 164 -2.37 -14.58 18.57
CA ASP A 164 -2.07 -15.91 18.02
C ASP A 164 -2.15 -16.93 19.16
N ILE A 165 -3.01 -17.94 19.01
CA ILE A 165 -3.10 -19.07 19.93
C ILE A 165 -2.71 -20.34 19.18
N ASN A 166 -1.73 -21.07 19.69
CA ASN A 166 -1.47 -22.45 19.27
C ASN A 166 -1.99 -23.38 20.37
N ALA A 167 -2.87 -24.31 20.01
CA ALA A 167 -3.46 -25.29 20.92
C ALA A 167 -3.21 -26.70 20.38
N ASP A 168 -3.02 -27.67 21.28
CA ASP A 168 -2.94 -29.07 20.90
C ASP A 168 -4.35 -29.61 20.73
N ALA A 169 -4.77 -29.86 19.49
CA ALA A 169 -6.12 -30.30 19.18
C ALA A 169 -6.23 -31.83 19.28
N TYR A 170 -6.40 -32.34 20.50
CA TYR A 170 -7.41 -33.39 20.70
C TYR A 170 -8.70 -32.72 21.17
N LEU A 171 -9.25 -31.85 20.32
CA LEU A 171 -10.62 -31.41 20.45
C LEU A 171 -11.46 -32.53 19.82
N PRO A 172 -12.35 -33.24 20.55
CA PRO A 172 -13.32 -34.12 19.92
C PRO A 172 -14.24 -33.27 19.05
N ALA A 173 -13.85 -33.09 17.81
CA ALA A 173 -14.62 -32.45 16.77
C ALA A 173 -15.31 -33.54 15.94
N PRO A 174 -16.57 -33.34 15.49
CA PRO A 174 -17.17 -34.19 14.47
C PRO A 174 -16.22 -34.31 13.26
N LYS A 175 -16.23 -35.47 12.58
CA LYS A 175 -15.31 -35.76 11.45
C LYS A 175 -15.31 -34.71 10.32
N ASP A 176 -16.31 -33.83 10.28
CA ASP A 176 -16.54 -32.86 9.21
C ASP A 176 -16.39 -31.38 9.64
N ALA A 177 -15.77 -31.10 10.79
CA ALA A 177 -15.64 -29.72 11.27
C ALA A 177 -14.36 -29.02 10.77
N PHE A 178 -14.52 -28.03 9.89
CA PHE A 178 -13.48 -27.05 9.56
C PHE A 178 -13.58 -25.85 10.51
N TYR A 179 -12.58 -25.67 11.38
CA TYR A 179 -12.48 -24.49 12.24
C TYR A 179 -11.46 -23.50 11.67
N PHE A 180 -11.93 -22.31 11.32
CA PHE A 180 -11.10 -21.11 11.15
C PHE A 180 -11.41 -20.17 12.31
N GLY A 181 -10.49 -20.08 13.28
CA GLY A 181 -10.60 -19.18 14.43
C GLY A 181 -9.55 -18.08 14.34
N GLY A 182 -9.99 -16.84 14.17
CA GLY A 182 -9.17 -15.65 14.27
C GLY A 182 -10.06 -14.42 14.46
N LEU A 183 -9.85 -13.66 15.54
CA LEU A 183 -10.48 -12.36 15.69
C LEU A 183 -9.58 -11.33 14.99
N ASN A 184 -9.93 -10.94 13.76
CA ASN A 184 -9.28 -9.83 13.08
C ASN A 184 -10.07 -8.54 13.37
N ILE A 185 -9.53 -7.67 14.21
CA ILE A 185 -10.09 -6.33 14.40
C ILE A 185 -9.26 -5.36 13.56
N ARG A 186 -9.81 -4.94 12.42
CA ARG A 186 -9.22 -3.94 11.53
C ARG A 186 -9.85 -2.58 11.84
N TYR A 187 -9.06 -1.64 12.33
CA TYR A 187 -9.46 -0.23 12.43
C TYR A 187 -8.86 0.56 11.27
N ASN A 188 -9.71 1.21 10.49
CA ASN A 188 -9.32 2.21 9.51
C ASN A 188 -9.62 3.59 10.14
N PHE A 189 -8.60 4.41 10.35
CA PHE A 189 -8.75 5.80 10.79
C PHE A 189 -8.44 6.77 9.65
#